data_AF-A0A2V7JG66-F1
#
_entry.id   AF-A0A2V7JG66-F1
#
_cell.length_a   1.000
_cell.length_b   1.000
_cell.length_c   1.000
_cell.angle_alpha   90.00
_cell.angle_beta   90.00
_cell.angle_gamma   90.00
#
_symmetry.space_group_name_H-M   'P 1'
#
loop_
_entity.id
_entity.type
_entity.pdbx_description
1 polymer ?
#
loop_
_entity_poly.entity_id
_entity_poly.type
_entity_poly.pdbx_seq_one_letter_code
_entity_poly.pdbx_strand_id
1 'polypeptide(L)'
;MTTCIALLRAINLGAHNAVPMADLRDLITRLGFGDVRSLLQTGNLVFRSDGRAGTQLERLLEVEAKKRLRLETDFFVRSGQEWRTVIKRTPFPREAQSDPAHLVVMFLKDAPDTKNVNALQAAITGPEVGRP
;
A
#
# COMPACT_ATOMS: atom_id res chain seq x y z
N MET A 1 -4.91 -18.08 -8.01
CA MET A 1 -5.04 -17.16 -6.85
C MET A 1 -3.69 -16.55 -6.51
N THR A 2 -3.64 -15.22 -6.40
CA THR A 2 -2.42 -14.44 -6.17
C THR A 2 -2.47 -13.80 -4.79
N THR A 3 -1.36 -13.85 -4.03
CA THR A 3 -1.25 -13.10 -2.77
C THR A 3 -1.16 -11.61 -3.06
N CYS A 4 -2.07 -10.85 -2.47
CA CYS A 4 -2.12 -9.39 -2.52
C CYS A 4 -1.90 -8.82 -1.13
N ILE A 5 -1.21 -7.69 -1.09
CA ILE A 5 -0.95 -6.87 0.08
C ILE A 5 -1.63 -5.53 -0.20
N ALA A 6 -2.59 -5.13 0.63
CA ALA A 6 -3.25 -3.84 0.55
C ALA A 6 -2.82 -2.97 1.74
N LEU A 7 -2.34 -1.77 1.43
CA LEU A 7 -1.93 -0.76 2.39
C LEU A 7 -2.93 0.40 2.32
N LEU A 8 -3.51 0.75 3.45
CA LEU A 8 -4.42 1.89 3.55
C LEU A 8 -3.67 3.08 4.11
N ARG A 9 -3.98 4.28 3.59
CA ARG A 9 -3.40 5.51 4.09
C ARG A 9 -4.23 6.08 5.24
N ALA A 10 -3.57 6.68 6.24
CA ALA A 10 -4.21 7.57 7.21
C ALA A 10 -5.51 7.04 7.85
N ILE A 11 -5.52 5.76 8.25
CA ILE A 11 -6.62 5.18 9.04
C ILE A 11 -6.24 5.11 10.52
N ASN A 12 -7.25 5.09 11.40
CA ASN A 12 -7.06 5.00 12.85
C ASN A 12 -6.16 6.10 13.44
N LEU A 13 -6.18 7.30 12.83
CA LEU A 13 -5.48 8.49 13.31
C LEU A 13 -6.43 9.31 14.19
N GLY A 14 -6.56 8.91 15.45
CA GLY A 14 -7.54 9.50 16.36
C GLY A 14 -8.97 9.17 15.91
N ALA A 15 -9.83 10.19 15.82
CA ALA A 15 -11.21 10.02 15.37
C ALA A 15 -11.36 9.94 13.84
N HIS A 16 -10.31 10.28 13.08
CA HIS A 16 -10.36 10.30 11.62
C HIS A 16 -10.17 8.89 11.05
N ASN A 17 -11.05 8.48 10.13
CA ASN A 17 -11.00 7.17 9.45
C ASN A 17 -10.81 6.00 10.43
N ALA A 18 -11.49 6.05 11.58
CA ALA A 18 -11.47 4.97 12.56
C ALA A 18 -12.25 3.76 12.02
N VAL A 19 -11.58 2.62 11.93
CA VAL A 19 -12.16 1.38 11.41
C VAL A 19 -11.63 0.16 12.17
N PRO A 20 -12.52 -0.70 12.72
CA PRO A 20 -12.10 -1.97 13.27
C PRO A 20 -11.45 -2.84 12.19
N MET A 21 -10.30 -3.44 12.52
CA MET A 21 -9.61 -4.31 11.55
C MET A 21 -10.39 -5.59 11.23
N ALA A 22 -11.29 -6.02 12.13
CA ALA A 22 -12.23 -7.09 11.86
C ALA A 22 -13.17 -6.73 10.69
N ASP A 23 -13.73 -5.53 10.69
CA ASP A 23 -14.64 -5.07 9.64
C ASP A 23 -13.94 -4.96 8.28
N LEU A 24 -12.67 -4.54 8.27
CA LEU A 24 -11.87 -4.59 7.04
C LEU A 24 -11.64 -6.02 6.56
N ARG A 25 -11.30 -6.97 7.45
CA ARG A 25 -11.13 -8.37 7.03
C ARG A 25 -12.44 -8.96 6.49
N ASP A 26 -13.56 -8.63 7.14
CA ASP A 26 -14.90 -9.08 6.74
C ASP A 26 -15.30 -8.48 5.38
N LEU A 27 -15.00 -7.21 5.14
CA LEU A 27 -15.18 -6.56 3.84
C LEU A 27 -14.48 -7.37 2.74
N ILE A 28 -13.17 -7.61 2.89
CA ILE A 28 -12.37 -8.34 1.90
C ILE A 28 -12.91 -9.77 1.70
N THR A 29 -13.29 -10.46 2.78
CA THR A 29 -13.88 -11.81 2.72
C THR A 29 -15.20 -11.83 1.95
N ARG A 30 -16.09 -10.85 2.19
CA ARG A 30 -17.38 -10.72 1.50
C ARG A 30 -17.25 -10.40 0.01
N LEU A 31 -16.11 -9.89 -0.43
CA LEU A 31 -15.79 -9.69 -1.85
C LEU A 31 -15.29 -10.96 -2.55
N GLY A 32 -15.27 -12.09 -1.84
CA GLY A 32 -14.88 -13.40 -2.35
C GLY A 32 -13.37 -13.68 -2.28
N PHE A 33 -12.61 -12.85 -1.59
CA PHE A 33 -11.17 -13.05 -1.43
C PHE A 33 -10.86 -13.98 -0.26
N GLY A 34 -9.84 -14.83 -0.44
CA GLY A 34 -9.47 -15.87 0.53
C GLY A 34 -8.33 -15.47 1.46
N ASP A 35 -8.11 -16.26 2.51
CA ASP A 35 -6.96 -16.17 3.43
C ASP A 35 -6.69 -14.74 3.96
N VAL A 36 -7.75 -14.00 4.28
CA VAL A 36 -7.67 -12.60 4.68
C VAL A 36 -7.05 -12.46 6.08
N ARG A 37 -5.99 -11.68 6.18
CA ARG A 37 -5.27 -11.36 7.42
C ARG A 37 -5.00 -9.86 7.49
N SER A 38 -4.92 -9.31 8.70
CA SER A 38 -4.52 -7.92 8.95
C SER A 38 -3.32 -7.87 9.87
N LEU A 39 -2.48 -6.85 9.72
CA LEU A 39 -1.38 -6.56 10.64
C LEU A 39 -1.72 -5.34 11.50
N LEU A 40 -1.84 -5.57 12.82
CA LEU A 40 -2.15 -4.55 13.83
C LEU A 40 -3.37 -3.69 13.45
N GLN A 41 -3.43 -2.43 13.91
CA GLN A 41 -4.45 -1.44 13.57
C GLN A 41 -3.97 -0.41 12.53
N THR A 42 -2.96 -0.76 11.73
CA THR A 42 -2.24 0.19 10.87
C THR A 42 -2.71 0.20 9.42
N GLY A 43 -3.80 -0.51 9.09
CA GLY A 43 -4.32 -0.54 7.72
C GLY A 43 -3.53 -1.40 6.75
N ASN A 44 -2.95 -2.49 7.24
CA ASN A 44 -2.21 -3.44 6.42
C ASN A 44 -2.97 -4.76 6.33
N LEU A 45 -3.33 -5.17 5.11
CA LEU A 45 -4.08 -6.40 4.83
C LEU A 45 -3.30 -7.30 3.88
N VAL A 46 -3.41 -8.61 4.07
CA VAL A 46 -2.90 -9.64 3.16
C VAL A 46 -4.04 -10.61 2.86
N PHE A 47 -4.24 -10.93 1.58
CA PHE A 47 -5.31 -11.84 1.15
C PHE A 47 -4.96 -12.52 -0.18
N ARG A 48 -5.73 -13.52 -0.58
CA ARG A 48 -5.64 -14.17 -1.89
C ARG A 48 -6.73 -13.64 -2.83
N SER A 49 -6.29 -13.01 -3.91
CA SER A 49 -7.13 -12.55 -5.00
C SER A 49 -7.35 -13.65 -6.04
N ASP A 50 -8.51 -13.63 -6.68
CA ASP A 50 -8.92 -14.51 -7.79
C ASP A 50 -8.29 -14.14 -9.14
N GLY A 51 -7.44 -13.11 -9.19
CA GLY A 51 -6.80 -12.62 -10.41
C GLY A 51 -6.97 -11.12 -10.61
N ARG A 52 -7.90 -10.50 -9.88
CA ARG A 52 -8.00 -9.03 -9.77
C ARG A 52 -6.72 -8.46 -9.16
N ALA A 53 -6.14 -7.44 -9.77
CA ALA A 53 -4.89 -6.81 -9.33
C ALA A 53 -4.82 -5.33 -9.72
N GLY A 54 -3.82 -4.63 -9.19
CA GLY A 54 -3.52 -3.23 -9.52
C GLY A 54 -4.70 -2.28 -9.29
N THR A 55 -4.77 -1.23 -10.11
CA THR A 55 -5.73 -0.11 -9.96
C THR A 55 -7.19 -0.54 -9.95
N GLN A 56 -7.57 -1.61 -10.66
CA GLN A 56 -8.95 -2.11 -10.64
C GLN A 56 -9.33 -2.68 -9.28
N LEU A 57 -8.40 -3.44 -8.67
CA LEU A 57 -8.62 -3.97 -7.33
C LEU A 57 -8.63 -2.84 -6.30
N GLU A 58 -7.71 -1.89 -6.40
CA GLU A 58 -7.69 -0.70 -5.51
C GLU A 58 -9.03 0.04 -5.53
N ARG A 59 -9.54 0.40 -6.71
CA ARG A 59 -10.84 1.09 -6.87
C ARG A 59 -12.00 0.29 -6.31
N LEU A 60 -12.02 -1.02 -6.54
CA LEU A 60 -13.06 -1.89 -5.98
C LEU A 60 -13.06 -1.83 -4.45
N LEU A 61 -11.88 -1.94 -3.83
CA LEU A 61 -11.74 -1.90 -2.38
C LEU A 61 -12.17 -0.54 -1.81
N GLU A 62 -11.78 0.55 -2.46
CA GLU A 62 -12.15 1.91 -2.07
C GLU A 62 -13.66 2.15 -2.12
N VAL A 63 -14.30 1.75 -3.22
CA VAL A 63 -15.76 1.87 -3.40
C VAL A 63 -16.50 1.06 -2.33
N GLU A 64 -16.08 -0.18 -2.10
CA GLU A 64 -16.76 -1.06 -1.15
C GLU A 64 -16.49 -0.66 0.31
N ALA A 65 -15.29 -0.16 0.62
CA ALA A 65 -14.95 0.40 1.93
C ALA A 65 -15.78 1.66 2.23
N LYS A 66 -15.88 2.59 1.28
CA LYS A 66 -16.74 3.77 1.43
C LYS A 66 -18.20 3.39 1.62
N LYS A 67 -18.71 2.45 0.81
CA LYS A 67 -20.11 2.03 0.85
C LYS A 67 -20.49 1.32 2.14
N ARG A 68 -19.65 0.40 2.63
CA ARG A 68 -20.02 -0.49 3.74
C ARG A 68 -19.52 -0.02 5.09
N LEU A 69 -18.38 0.66 5.12
CA LEU A 69 -17.70 1.06 6.35
C LEU A 69 -17.64 2.58 6.51
N ARG A 70 -18.14 3.35 5.54
CA ARG A 70 -18.01 4.83 5.49
C ARG A 70 -16.55 5.28 5.59
N LEU A 71 -15.64 4.42 5.13
CA LEU A 71 -14.21 4.65 5.16
C LEU A 71 -13.78 5.25 3.83
N GLU A 72 -13.38 6.52 3.84
CA GLU A 72 -12.84 7.21 2.67
C GLU A 72 -11.32 7.30 2.78
N THR A 73 -10.62 6.39 2.11
CA THR A 73 -9.16 6.37 2.05
C THR A 73 -8.66 5.63 0.81
N ASP A 74 -7.40 5.91 0.44
CA ASP A 74 -6.69 5.23 -0.63
C ASP A 74 -6.24 3.83 -0.23
N PHE A 75 -6.38 2.88 -1.14
CA PHE A 75 -5.81 1.53 -1.03
C PHE A 75 -4.66 1.36 -2.01
N PHE A 76 -3.44 1.07 -1.54
CA PHE A 76 -2.30 0.73 -2.39
C PHE A 76 -2.11 -0.77 -2.40
N VAL A 77 -2.33 -1.41 -3.55
CA VAL A 77 -2.29 -2.87 -3.66
C VAL A 77 -1.04 -3.33 -4.41
N ARG A 78 -0.29 -4.25 -3.82
CA ARG A 78 0.86 -4.92 -4.44
C ARG A 78 0.73 -6.43 -4.32
N SER A 79 1.11 -7.15 -5.36
CA SER A 79 1.29 -8.59 -5.31
C SER A 79 2.47 -8.96 -4.42
N GLY A 80 2.45 -10.18 -3.88
CA GLY A 80 3.61 -10.70 -3.15
C GLY A 80 4.90 -10.75 -3.99
N GLN A 81 4.77 -10.83 -5.33
CA GLN A 81 5.92 -10.81 -6.23
C GLN A 81 6.52 -9.40 -6.39
N GLU A 82 5.68 -8.37 -6.52
CA GLU A 82 6.13 -6.97 -6.53
C GLU A 82 6.77 -6.62 -5.18
N TRP A 83 6.19 -7.05 -4.07
CA TRP A 83 6.74 -6.80 -2.73
C TRP A 83 8.14 -7.38 -2.55
N ARG A 84 8.35 -8.65 -2.96
CA ARG A 84 9.69 -9.26 -2.99
C ARG A 84 10.66 -8.50 -3.88
N THR A 85 10.18 -7.98 -5.00
CA THR A 85 11.00 -7.20 -5.93
C THR A 85 11.46 -5.89 -5.30
N VAL A 86 10.57 -5.18 -4.57
CA VAL A 86 10.92 -3.96 -3.81
C VAL A 86 12.03 -4.25 -2.79
N ILE A 87 11.87 -5.31 -1.99
CA ILE A 87 12.88 -5.71 -1.00
C ILE A 87 14.22 -6.00 -1.69
N LYS A 88 14.22 -6.80 -2.76
CA LYS A 88 15.43 -7.17 -3.50
C LYS A 88 16.12 -5.97 -4.15
N ARG A 89 15.36 -4.97 -4.60
CA ARG A 89 15.86 -3.77 -5.29
C ARG A 89 16.07 -2.57 -4.35
N THR A 90 16.09 -2.78 -3.04
CA THR A 90 16.31 -1.68 -2.09
C THR A 90 17.61 -0.93 -2.42
N PRO A 91 17.56 0.40 -2.62
CA PRO A 91 18.74 1.21 -2.87
C PRO A 91 19.58 1.45 -1.60
N PHE A 92 19.08 1.02 -0.43
CA PHE A 92 19.65 1.25 0.91
C PHE A 92 19.97 -0.09 1.61
N PRO A 93 20.88 -0.93 1.06
CA PRO A 93 21.13 -2.27 1.59
C PRO A 93 21.85 -2.27 2.94
N ARG A 94 22.60 -1.20 3.27
CA ARG A 94 23.29 -1.06 4.56
C ARG A 94 22.30 -0.73 5.65
N GLU A 95 21.47 0.28 5.40
CA GLU A 95 20.42 0.74 6.30
C GLU A 95 19.39 -0.36 6.54
N ALA A 96 19.04 -1.14 5.51
CA ALA A 96 18.19 -2.32 5.65
C ALA A 96 18.76 -3.38 6.62
N GLN A 97 20.08 -3.43 6.82
CA GLN A 97 20.72 -4.35 7.77
C GLN A 97 20.95 -3.72 9.14
N SER A 98 21.40 -2.46 9.19
CA SER A 98 21.82 -1.81 10.43
C SER A 98 20.68 -1.10 11.16
N ASP A 99 19.70 -0.57 10.44
CA ASP A 99 18.59 0.22 10.98
C ASP A 99 17.30 0.09 10.14
N PRO A 100 16.72 -1.11 10.04
CA PRO A 100 15.56 -1.36 9.20
C PRO A 100 14.29 -0.61 9.66
N ALA A 101 14.24 -0.15 10.92
CA ALA A 101 13.06 0.53 11.48
C ALA A 101 12.85 1.93 10.88
N HIS A 102 13.92 2.57 10.39
CA HIS A 102 13.87 3.88 9.76
C HIS A 102 13.82 3.82 8.23
N LEU A 103 13.80 2.61 7.65
CA LEU A 103 13.65 2.44 6.21
C LEU A 103 12.16 2.43 5.82
N VAL A 104 11.74 3.49 5.13
CA VAL A 104 10.35 3.67 4.70
C VAL A 104 10.22 3.52 3.19
N VAL A 105 9.20 2.78 2.76
CA VAL A 105 8.77 2.74 1.36
C VAL A 105 7.39 3.40 1.24
N MET A 106 7.26 4.31 0.27
CA MET A 106 5.99 4.91 -0.10
C MET A 106 5.62 4.47 -1.51
N PHE A 107 4.39 3.96 -1.66
CA PHE A 107 3.86 3.55 -2.95
C PHE A 107 3.02 4.68 -3.54
N LEU A 108 3.13 4.83 -4.86
CA LEU A 108 2.27 5.72 -5.65
C LEU A 108 1.15 4.92 -6.31
N LYS A 109 0.02 5.59 -6.54
CA LYS A 109 -1.11 5.04 -7.30
C LYS A 109 -0.75 4.81 -8.75
N ASP A 110 -0.14 5.83 -9.34
CA ASP A 110 0.26 5.87 -10.73
C ASP A 110 1.77 6.09 -10.82
N ALA A 111 2.34 5.72 -11.98
CA ALA A 111 3.71 6.12 -12.28
C ALA A 111 3.79 7.66 -12.30
N PRO A 112 4.80 8.25 -11.64
CA PRO A 112 4.96 9.69 -11.67
C PRO A 112 5.29 10.15 -13.10
N ASP A 113 4.73 11.28 -13.50
CA ASP A 113 5.03 11.89 -14.80
C ASP A 113 6.51 12.28 -14.90
N THR A 114 7.16 11.96 -16.03
CA THR A 114 8.59 12.20 -16.24
C THR A 114 8.98 13.66 -16.09
N LYS A 115 8.12 14.61 -16.50
CA LYS A 115 8.36 16.04 -16.31
C LYS A 115 8.40 16.40 -14.83
N ASN A 116 7.50 15.82 -14.03
CA ASN A 116 7.46 16.06 -12.59
C ASN A 116 8.68 15.44 -11.89
N VAL A 117 9.13 14.25 -12.32
CA VAL A 117 10.36 13.63 -11.82
C VAL A 117 11.57 14.50 -12.12
N ASN A 118 11.70 14.99 -13.36
CA ASN A 118 12.81 15.86 -13.77
C ASN A 118 12.80 17.18 -13.00
N ALA A 119 11.62 17.78 -12.80
CA ALA A 119 11.47 19.01 -12.03
C ALA A 119 11.87 18.80 -10.56
N LEU A 120 11.45 17.68 -9.95
CA LEU A 120 11.86 17.32 -8.59
C LEU A 120 13.38 17.15 -8.51
N GLN A 121 13.99 16.39 -9.43
CA GLN A 121 15.44 16.17 -9.46
C GLN A 121 16.22 17.48 -9.58
N ALA A 122 15.76 18.43 -10.41
CA ALA A 122 16.39 19.75 -10.53
C ALA A 122 16.24 20.62 -9.28
N ALA A 123 15.18 20.39 -8.48
CA ALA A 123 14.91 21.15 -7.26
C ALA A 123 15.59 20.57 -6.01
N ILE A 124 16.10 19.33 -6.06
CA ILE A 124 16.82 18.72 -4.95
C ILE A 124 18.13 19.48 -4.73
N THR A 125 18.25 20.12 -3.56
CA THR A 125 19.49 20.76 -3.08
C THR A 125 20.11 20.03 -1.90
N GLY A 126 19.40 19.05 -1.33
CA GLY A 126 19.81 18.25 -0.19
C GLY A 126 20.40 16.89 -0.61
N PRO A 127 20.52 15.95 0.34
CA PRO A 127 21.12 14.63 0.11
C PRO A 127 20.20 13.65 -0.65
N GLU A 128 19.01 14.07 -1.06
CA GLU A 128 18.05 13.22 -1.76
C GLU A 128 18.60 12.78 -3.13
N VAL A 129 18.32 11.53 -3.51
CA VAL A 129 18.77 10.98 -4.80
C VAL A 129 17.56 10.43 -5.55
N GLY A 130 17.22 11.03 -6.69
CA GLY A 130 16.20 10.50 -7.60
C GLY A 130 16.83 9.46 -8.54
N ARG A 131 16.43 8.19 -8.42
CA ARG A 131 16.86 7.11 -9.33
C ARG A 131 15.68 6.66 -10.20
N PRO A 132 15.85 6.52 -11.53
CA PRO A 132 14.81 6.01 -12.43
C PRO A 132 14.55 4.52 -12.25
#